data_AF-A0A3B0ZYK7-F1
#
_entry.id   AF-A0A3B0ZYK7-F1
#
_cell.length_a   1.000
_cell.length_b   1.000
_cell.length_c   1.000
_cell.angle_alpha   90.00
_cell.angle_beta   90.00
_cell.angle_gamma   90.00
#
_symmetry.space_group_name_H-M   'P 1'
#
loop_
_entity.id
_entity.type
_entity.pdbx_description
1 polymer ?
#
loop_
_entity_poly.entity_id
_entity_poly.type
_entity_poly.pdbx_seq_one_letter_code
_entity_poly.pdbx_strand_id
1 'polypeptide(L)'
;MQMTKNTKSRPDISDLYRLKKLNATYPELANIIDPLWVETIENARMITVKPATTLFNGNNDCNNFMLIIEGTIRIYQAAEDGREITLYRIGAGELCVLSLKSLLKKQSFN
;
A
#
# COMPACT_ATOMS: atom_id res chain seq x y z
N MET A 1 -17.34 27.80 17.20
CA MET A 1 -15.90 28.05 16.96
C MET A 1 -15.11 27.18 17.93
N GLN A 2 -14.74 25.97 17.53
CA GLN A 2 -13.88 25.09 18.35
C GLN A 2 -12.61 24.83 17.55
N MET A 3 -11.49 25.25 18.13
CA MET A 3 -10.15 25.10 17.58
C MET A 3 -9.63 23.69 17.92
N THR A 4 -9.45 22.84 16.92
CA THR A 4 -8.70 21.59 17.08
C THR A 4 -7.21 21.90 17.03
N LYS A 5 -6.56 21.87 18.20
CA LYS A 5 -5.11 21.91 18.32
C LYS A 5 -4.54 20.59 17.79
N ASN A 6 -4.20 20.54 16.49
CA ASN A 6 -3.42 19.45 15.91
C ASN A 6 -1.98 19.57 16.42
N THR A 7 -1.73 18.93 17.56
CA THR A 7 -0.42 18.93 18.20
C THR A 7 0.41 17.89 17.48
N LYS A 8 1.20 18.31 16.48
CA LYS A 8 2.24 17.50 15.84
C LYS A 8 3.18 16.95 16.92
N SER A 9 2.94 15.72 17.33
CA SER A 9 3.89 14.94 18.12
C SER A 9 5.12 14.68 17.26
N ARG A 10 6.30 14.88 17.85
CA ARG A 10 7.60 14.47 17.29
C ARG A 10 7.47 13.04 16.71
N PRO A 11 7.93 12.77 15.48
CA PRO A 11 7.80 11.44 14.90
C PRO A 11 8.46 10.42 15.85
N ASP A 12 7.72 9.37 16.18
CA ASP A 12 8.23 8.28 17.01
C ASP A 12 9.38 7.57 16.26
N ILE A 13 10.28 6.90 16.98
CA ILE A 13 11.40 6.13 16.41
C ILE A 13 10.88 5.09 15.40
N SER A 14 9.69 4.53 15.66
CA SER A 14 8.97 3.64 14.76
C SER A 14 8.61 4.30 13.40
N ASP A 15 8.17 5.56 13.43
CA ASP A 15 7.82 6.31 12.22
C ASP A 15 9.06 6.65 11.39
N LEU A 16 10.15 7.05 12.05
CA LEU A 16 11.41 7.33 11.37
C LEU A 16 11.98 6.08 10.68
N TYR A 17 11.89 4.93 11.36
CA TYR A 17 12.30 3.64 10.78
C TYR A 17 11.43 3.27 9.57
N ARG A 18 10.10 3.45 9.66
CA ARG A 18 9.16 3.22 8.56
C ARG A 18 9.49 4.06 7.33
N LEU A 19 9.67 5.37 7.51
CA LEU A 19 9.97 6.30 6.42
C LEU A 19 11.32 5.99 5.77
N LYS A 20 12.34 5.68 6.58
CA LYS A 20 13.65 5.29 6.07
C LYS A 20 13.57 4.03 5.20
N LYS A 21 12.82 3.02 5.65
CA LYS A 21 12.63 1.77 4.89
C LYS A 21 11.85 2.03 3.59
N LEU A 22 10.79 2.82 3.65
CA LEU A 22 10.03 3.23 2.47
C LEU A 22 10.90 3.94 1.43
N ASN A 23 11.69 4.94 1.85
CA ASN A 23 12.55 5.70 0.94
C ASN A 23 13.65 4.84 0.32
N ALA A 24 14.17 3.87 1.06
CA ALA A 24 15.16 2.93 0.53
C ALA A 24 14.54 1.99 -0.52
N THR A 25 13.29 1.57 -0.32
CA THR A 25 12.58 0.66 -1.24
C THR A 25 11.99 1.39 -2.46
N TYR A 26 11.54 2.64 -2.30
CA TYR A 26 10.96 3.47 -3.35
C TYR A 26 11.66 4.84 -3.43
N PRO A 27 12.91 4.91 -3.96
CA PRO A 27 13.66 6.16 -4.02
C PRO A 27 12.95 7.28 -4.80
N GLU A 28 12.25 6.92 -5.88
CA GLU A 28 11.49 7.87 -6.71
C GLU A 28 10.38 8.57 -5.91
N LEU A 29 9.76 7.87 -4.95
CA LEU A 29 8.71 8.43 -4.11
C LEU A 29 9.26 9.33 -2.99
N ALA A 30 10.53 9.14 -2.61
CA ALA A 30 11.19 9.96 -1.61
C ALA A 30 11.45 11.40 -2.08
N ASN A 31 11.50 11.61 -3.41
CA ASN A 31 11.75 12.91 -4.02
C ASN A 31 10.48 13.76 -4.20
N ILE A 32 9.30 13.23 -3.86
CA ILE A 32 8.03 13.94 -4.00
C ILE A 32 7.86 14.89 -2.79
N ILE A 33 7.90 16.19 -3.06
CA ILE A 33 7.79 17.26 -2.04
C ILE A 33 6.34 17.78 -1.92
N ASP A 34 5.42 17.22 -2.71
CA ASP A 34 4.01 17.62 -2.70
C ASP A 34 3.41 17.47 -1.28
N PRO A 35 2.79 18.53 -0.72
CA PRO A 35 2.27 18.49 0.66
C PRO A 35 1.22 17.40 0.90
N LEU A 36 0.39 17.10 -0.11
CA LEU A 36 -0.63 16.06 0.00
C LEU A 36 0.02 14.67 0.02
N TRP A 37 1.08 14.46 -0.76
CA TRP A 37 1.89 13.24 -0.67
C TRP A 37 2.53 13.07 0.71
N VAL A 38 3.16 14.13 1.22
CA VAL A 38 3.80 14.10 2.56
C VAL A 38 2.77 13.75 3.63
N GLU A 39 1.61 14.40 3.64
CA GLU A 39 0.51 14.10 4.57
C GLU A 39 0.00 12.66 4.38
N THR A 40 -0.13 12.18 3.15
CA THR A 40 -0.58 10.81 2.85
C THR A 40 0.38 9.78 3.45
N ILE A 41 1.69 9.98 3.26
CA ILE A 41 2.71 9.07 3.79
C ILE A 41 2.79 9.14 5.31
N GLU A 42 2.64 10.32 5.92
CA GLU A 42 2.55 10.49 7.37
C GLU A 42 1.39 9.68 7.96
N ASN A 43 0.22 9.68 7.30
CA ASN A 43 -0.96 8.93 7.75
C ASN A 43 -0.96 7.44 7.35
N ALA A 44 -0.05 7.01 6.48
CA ALA A 44 0.05 5.62 6.06
C ALA A 44 0.51 4.70 7.20
N ARG A 45 -0.01 3.46 7.22
CA ARG A 45 0.29 2.48 8.28
C ARG A 45 1.20 1.38 7.74
N MET A 46 2.19 0.97 8.53
CA MET A 46 2.93 -0.26 8.26
C MET A 46 2.13 -1.45 8.81
N ILE A 47 1.95 -2.47 7.99
CA ILE A 47 1.35 -3.74 8.41
C ILE A 47 2.32 -4.88 8.09
N THR A 48 2.28 -5.92 8.92
CA THR A 48 2.97 -7.19 8.66
C THR A 48 1.93 -8.29 8.72
N VAL A 49 1.91 -9.13 7.70
CA VAL A 49 0.96 -10.23 7.57
C VAL A 49 1.70 -11.55 7.49
N LYS A 50 1.01 -12.64 7.85
CA LYS A 50 1.56 -13.98 7.69
C LYS A 50 1.59 -14.37 6.20
N PRO A 51 2.51 -15.25 5.78
CA PRO A 51 2.44 -15.85 4.45
C PRO A 51 1.04 -16.44 4.16
N ALA A 52 0.63 -16.39 2.90
CA ALA A 52 -0.70 -16.80 2.44
C ALA A 52 -1.90 -16.00 2.99
N THR A 53 -1.67 -14.83 3.60
CA THR A 53 -2.76 -13.90 3.94
C THR A 53 -3.32 -13.26 2.66
N THR A 54 -4.63 -13.38 2.45
CA THR A 54 -5.33 -12.63 1.39
C THR A 54 -5.42 -11.16 1.76
N LEU A 55 -4.70 -10.31 1.04
CA LEU A 55 -4.68 -8.85 1.26
C LEU A 55 -5.89 -8.16 0.62
N PHE A 56 -6.30 -8.64 -0.56
CA PHE A 56 -7.45 -8.14 -1.32
C PHE A 56 -8.14 -9.29 -2.04
N ASN A 57 -9.46 -9.17 -2.23
CA ASN A 57 -10.25 -10.02 -3.11
C ASN A 57 -10.98 -9.13 -4.14
N GLY A 58 -11.33 -9.68 -5.30
CA GLY A 58 -11.95 -8.90 -6.38
C GLY A 58 -13.36 -8.36 -6.05
N ASN A 59 -13.97 -8.85 -4.99
CA ASN A 59 -15.33 -8.51 -4.58
C ASN A 59 -15.41 -7.32 -3.61
N ASN A 60 -14.29 -6.80 -3.12
CA ASN A 60 -14.26 -5.68 -2.21
C ASN A 60 -13.63 -4.44 -2.87
N ASP A 61 -14.15 -3.27 -2.51
CA ASP A 61 -13.57 -2.01 -2.95
C ASP A 61 -12.15 -1.82 -2.39
N CYS A 62 -11.22 -1.51 -3.30
CA CYS A 62 -9.84 -1.21 -2.95
C CYS A 62 -9.74 0.22 -2.40
N ASN A 63 -9.99 0.39 -1.11
CA ASN A 63 -9.90 1.72 -0.48
C ASN A 63 -8.47 2.11 -0.07
N ASN A 64 -7.51 1.20 -0.21
CA ASN A 64 -6.13 1.41 0.22
C ASN A 64 -5.15 1.06 -0.90
N PHE A 65 -4.08 1.85 -1.01
CA PHE A 65 -2.95 1.52 -1.86
C PHE A 65 -1.83 0.92 -1.02
N MET A 66 -1.27 -0.22 -1.45
CA MET A 66 -0.18 -0.88 -0.73
C MET A 66 1.16 -0.63 -1.41
N LEU A 67 2.14 -0.24 -0.61
CA LEU A 67 3.55 -0.20 -0.98
C LEU A 67 4.23 -1.39 -0.31
N ILE A 68 4.84 -2.26 -1.10
CA ILE A 68 5.53 -3.45 -0.59
C ILE A 68 6.94 -3.03 -0.18
N ILE A 69 7.21 -3.11 1.12
CA ILE A 69 8.52 -2.75 1.69
C ILE A 69 9.44 -3.98 1.79
N GLU A 70 8.83 -5.16 1.98
CA GLU A 70 9.53 -6.44 2.12
C GLU A 70 8.58 -7.59 1.79
N GLY A 71 9.12 -8.69 1.24
CA GLY A 71 8.36 -9.89 0.90
C GLY A 71 7.85 -9.89 -0.55
N THR A 72 6.86 -10.72 -0.82
CA THR A 72 6.31 -10.93 -2.16
C THR A 72 4.82 -11.19 -2.08
N ILE A 73 4.06 -10.54 -2.98
CA ILE A 73 2.63 -10.74 -3.15
C ILE A 73 2.40 -11.50 -4.46
N ARG A 74 1.56 -12.54 -4.39
CA ARG A 74 1.09 -13.28 -5.56
C ARG A 74 -0.28 -12.73 -5.98
N ILE A 75 -0.37 -12.29 -7.23
CA ILE A 75 -1.63 -11.90 -7.84
C ILE A 75 -2.10 -13.09 -8.68
N TYR A 76 -3.34 -13.52 -8.45
CA TYR A 76 -3.91 -14.67 -9.14
C TYR A 76 -5.41 -14.45 -9.38
N GLN A 77 -5.93 -15.18 -10.36
CA GLN A 77 -7.35 -15.29 -10.64
C GLN A 77 -7.83 -16.68 -10.22
N ALA A 78 -8.91 -16.74 -9.44
CA ALA A 78 -9.55 -17.99 -9.04
C ALA A 78 -10.70 -18.30 -10.02
N ALA A 79 -10.78 -19.56 -10.46
CA ALA A 79 -11.92 -20.11 -11.18
C ALA A 79 -12.92 -20.72 -10.20
N GLU A 80 -14.19 -20.85 -10.62
CA GLU A 80 -15.27 -21.40 -9.80
C GLU A 80 -15.03 -22.85 -9.35
N ASP A 81 -14.22 -23.60 -10.10
CA ASP A 81 -13.84 -24.98 -9.79
C ASP A 81 -12.63 -25.10 -8.85
N GLY A 82 -12.18 -23.99 -8.26
CA GLY A 82 -11.06 -23.94 -7.33
C GLY A 82 -9.68 -23.91 -7.98
N ARG A 83 -9.58 -23.91 -9.32
CA ARG A 83 -8.29 -23.69 -10.00
C ARG A 83 -7.85 -22.25 -9.84
N GLU A 84 -6.56 -22.04 -9.62
CA GLU A 84 -5.94 -20.72 -9.54
C GLU A 84 -4.93 -20.53 -10.67
N ILE A 85 -5.01 -19.40 -11.36
CA ILE A 85 -4.02 -18.98 -12.35
C ILE A 85 -3.26 -17.81 -11.77
N THR A 86 -1.95 -17.99 -11.51
CA THR A 86 -1.09 -16.87 -11.11
C THR A 86 -0.90 -15.96 -12.31
N LEU A 87 -1.26 -14.69 -12.16
CA LEU A 87 -1.08 -13.69 -13.20
C LEU A 87 0.36 -13.17 -13.14
N TYR A 88 0.78 -12.71 -11.98
CA TYR A 88 2.13 -12.21 -11.72
C TYR A 88 2.43 -12.17 -10.22
N ARG A 89 3.68 -11.90 -9.87
CA ARG A 89 4.14 -11.64 -8.51
C ARG A 89 4.77 -10.25 -8.45
N ILE A 90 4.66 -9.60 -7.31
CA ILE A 90 5.34 -8.32 -7.04
C ILE A 90 6.10 -8.41 -5.72
N GLY A 91 7.31 -7.88 -5.70
CA GLY A 91 8.18 -7.78 -4.55
C GLY A 91 8.29 -6.35 -4.01
N ALA A 92 9.27 -6.15 -3.13
CA ALA A 92 9.59 -4.85 -2.58
C ALA A 92 9.98 -3.86 -3.68
N GLY A 93 9.43 -2.65 -3.65
CA GLY A 93 9.71 -1.59 -4.63
C GLY A 93 8.86 -1.68 -5.89
N GLU A 94 8.13 -2.77 -6.09
CA GLU A 94 7.20 -2.93 -7.20
C GLU A 94 5.80 -2.42 -6.83
N LEU A 95 5.03 -2.05 -7.85
CA LEU A 95 3.65 -1.60 -7.69
C LEU A 95 2.70 -2.65 -8.26
N CYS A 96 1.58 -2.88 -7.56
CA CYS A 96 0.51 -3.69 -8.09
C CYS A 96 -0.28 -2.88 -9.13
N VAL A 97 -0.10 -3.19 -10.42
CA VAL A 97 -0.81 -2.50 -11.53
C VAL A 97 -2.33 -2.59 -11.37
N LEU A 98 -2.85 -3.74 -10.95
CA LEU A 98 -4.28 -3.91 -10.72
C LEU A 98 -4.78 -3.01 -9.58
N SER A 99 -4.04 -2.92 -8.47
CA SER A 99 -4.44 -2.06 -7.34
C SER A 99 -4.39 -0.59 -7.71
N LEU A 100 -3.39 -0.19 -8.50
CA LEU A 100 -3.29 1.17 -9.03
C LEU A 100 -4.46 1.50 -9.96
N LYS A 101 -4.82 0.59 -10.87
CA LYS A 101 -5.97 0.75 -11.77
C LYS A 101 -7.27 0.91 -11.00
N SER A 102 -7.51 0.09 -9.97
CA SER A 102 -8.71 0.15 -9.13
C SER A 102 -8.82 1.50 -8.41
N LEU A 103 -7.72 1.95 -7.80
CA LEU A 103 -7.65 3.24 -7.10
C LEU A 103 -7.93 4.43 -8.03
N LEU A 104 -7.29 4.47 -9.21
CA LEU A 104 -7.43 5.57 -10.16
C LEU A 104 -8.81 5.61 -10.83
N LYS A 105 -9.40 4.44 -11.10
CA LYS A 105 -10.71 4.34 -11.75
C LYS A 105 -11.89 4.40 -10.77
N LYS A 106 -11.66 4.35 -9.46
CA LYS A 106 -12.69 4.15 -8.43
C LYS A 106 -13.63 2.98 -8.75
N GLN A 107 -13.07 1.89 -9.26
CA GLN A 107 -13.82 0.70 -9.69
C GLN A 107 -13.17 -0.55 -9.12
N SER A 108 -13.99 -1.56 -8.81
CA SER A 108 -13.54 -2.86 -8.31
C SER A 108 -12.66 -3.58 -9.33
N PHE A 109 -11.90 -4.58 -8.86
CA PHE A 109 -10.99 -5.38 -9.68
C PHE A 109 -11.75 -6.33 -10.61
N ASN A 110 -12.33 -5.82 -11.69
CA ASN A 110 -12.89 -6.61 -12.79
C ASN A 110 -12.40 -6.12 -14.16
#